data_AF-A0A925EN39-F1
#
_entry.id   AF-A0A925EN39-F1
#
_cell.length_a   1.000
_cell.length_b   1.000
_cell.length_c   1.000
_cell.angle_alpha   90.00
_cell.angle_beta   90.00
_cell.angle_gamma   90.00
#
_symmetry.space_group_name_H-M   'P 1'
#
loop_
_entity.id
_entity.type
_entity.pdbx_description
1 polymer ?
#
loop_
_entity_poly.entity_id
_entity_poly.type
_entity_poly.pdbx_seq_one_letter_code
_entity_poly.pdbx_strand_id
1 'polypeptide(L)'
;MKCIEKTKRGQPCRMPAIAGSKYCFTHSPNLGAARAVAHKTGGERTRAKHAGNADALPSAARTMGDVMQILDYTLAESIPLENSIQRGRLLIALVAGYVAAIQVGELELRIMALENALRARKD
;
A
#
# COMPACT_ATOMS: atom_id res chain seq x y z
N MET A 1 -20.14 35.90 2.99
CA MET A 1 -21.02 35.76 1.78
C MET A 1 -20.87 34.36 1.22
N LYS A 2 -21.93 33.75 0.66
CA LYS A 2 -21.84 32.43 -0.01
C LYS A 2 -21.50 32.60 -1.49
N CYS A 3 -20.97 31.55 -2.11
CA CYS A 3 -20.69 31.51 -3.55
C CYS A 3 -21.98 31.67 -4.37
N ILE A 4 -21.94 32.48 -5.43
CA ILE A 4 -23.11 32.74 -6.30
C ILE A 4 -23.44 31.61 -7.28
N GLU A 5 -22.51 30.67 -7.50
CA GLU A 5 -22.66 29.61 -8.50
C GLU A 5 -23.55 28.45 -8.05
N LYS A 6 -23.96 27.64 -9.04
CA LYS A 6 -24.71 26.40 -8.81
C LYS A 6 -23.77 25.19 -8.82
N THR A 7 -24.12 24.18 -8.04
CA THR A 7 -23.50 22.85 -8.12
C THR A 7 -23.86 22.16 -9.44
N LYS A 8 -23.15 21.06 -9.78
CA LYS A 8 -23.48 20.23 -10.96
C LYS A 8 -24.92 19.72 -11.00
N ARG A 9 -25.62 19.67 -9.86
CA ARG A 9 -27.03 19.27 -9.73
C ARG A 9 -28.01 20.46 -9.80
N GLY A 10 -27.54 21.65 -10.18
CA GLY A 10 -28.35 22.87 -10.28
C GLY A 10 -28.69 23.56 -8.95
N GLN A 11 -28.29 22.99 -7.81
CA GLN A 11 -28.56 23.57 -6.49
C GLN A 11 -27.58 24.70 -6.15
N PRO A 12 -27.97 25.75 -5.42
CA PRO A 12 -27.07 26.83 -5.01
C PRO A 12 -25.86 26.31 -4.22
N CYS A 13 -24.66 26.82 -4.54
CA CYS A 13 -23.45 26.47 -3.82
C CYS A 13 -23.52 26.95 -2.37
N ARG A 14 -23.28 26.05 -1.41
CA ARG A 14 -23.30 26.37 0.03
C ARG A 14 -21.95 26.80 0.59
N MET A 15 -20.89 26.72 -0.20
CA MET A 15 -19.53 27.08 0.22
C MET A 15 -19.39 28.59 0.43
N PRO A 16 -18.58 29.04 1.40
CA PRO A 16 -18.26 30.45 1.55
C PRO A 16 -17.52 30.97 0.31
N ALA A 17 -17.83 32.20 -0.09
CA ALA A 17 -17.07 32.91 -1.09
C ALA A 17 -15.70 33.29 -0.50
N ILE A 18 -14.66 33.31 -1.34
CA ILE A 18 -13.32 33.76 -0.94
C ILE A 18 -13.38 35.26 -0.67
N ALA A 19 -12.55 35.77 0.26
CA ALA A 19 -12.43 37.19 0.53
C ALA A 19 -12.18 37.97 -0.77
N GLY A 20 -12.98 39.02 -1.02
CA GLY A 20 -12.90 39.83 -2.25
C GLY A 20 -13.47 39.18 -3.51
N SER A 21 -14.10 38.00 -3.43
CA SER A 21 -14.70 37.31 -4.58
C SER A 21 -16.18 36.99 -4.35
N LYS A 22 -16.92 36.81 -5.45
CA LYS A 22 -18.30 36.27 -5.44
C LYS A 22 -18.33 34.74 -5.50
N TYR A 23 -17.18 34.10 -5.70
CA TYR A 23 -17.06 32.65 -5.93
C TYR A 23 -16.29 31.98 -4.79
N CYS A 24 -16.60 30.69 -4.53
CA CYS A 24 -15.76 29.86 -3.68
C CYS A 24 -14.51 29.38 -4.43
N PHE A 25 -13.58 28.73 -3.73
CA PHE A 25 -12.37 28.18 -4.33
C PHE A 25 -12.65 27.28 -5.53
N THR A 26 -13.67 26.42 -5.46
CA THR A 26 -14.05 25.47 -6.53
C THR A 26 -14.65 26.13 -7.76
N HIS A 27 -15.44 27.20 -7.59
CA HIS A 27 -16.16 27.85 -8.69
C HIS A 27 -15.49 29.12 -9.22
N SER A 28 -14.44 29.62 -8.57
CA SER A 28 -13.75 30.81 -9.06
C SER A 28 -13.12 30.56 -10.43
N PRO A 29 -13.45 31.33 -11.48
CA PRO A 29 -12.83 31.16 -12.80
C PRO A 29 -11.33 31.49 -12.76
N ASN A 30 -10.94 32.45 -11.92
CA ASN A 30 -9.57 32.95 -11.83
C ASN A 30 -8.61 32.04 -11.04
N LEU A 31 -9.14 31.02 -10.34
CA LEU A 31 -8.34 30.10 -9.51
C LEU A 31 -8.22 28.70 -10.11
N GLY A 32 -8.54 28.53 -11.40
CA GLY A 32 -8.41 27.24 -12.09
C GLY A 32 -7.00 26.65 -11.97
N ALA A 33 -5.96 27.46 -12.22
CA ALA A 33 -4.57 27.02 -12.12
C ALA A 33 -4.18 26.62 -10.68
N ALA A 34 -4.54 27.45 -9.69
CA ALA A 34 -4.28 27.16 -8.28
C ALA A 34 -4.99 25.88 -7.79
N ARG A 35 -6.22 25.63 -8.25
CA ARG A 35 -6.93 24.36 -8.00
C ARG A 35 -6.19 23.17 -8.57
N ALA A 36 -5.76 23.25 -9.83
CA ALA A 36 -5.05 22.16 -10.49
C ALA A 36 -3.75 21.81 -9.73
N VAL A 37 -3.00 22.82 -9.30
CA VAL A 37 -1.81 22.63 -8.45
C VAL A 37 -2.18 21.98 -7.13
N ALA A 38 -3.19 22.49 -6.42
CA ALA A 38 -3.63 21.92 -5.14
C ALA A 38 -4.07 20.44 -5.26
N HIS A 39 -4.78 20.08 -6.33
CA HIS A 39 -5.15 18.68 -6.61
C HIS A 39 -3.92 17.81 -6.88
N LYS A 40 -2.96 18.30 -7.69
CA LYS A 40 -1.70 17.61 -7.96
C LYS A 40 -0.91 17.38 -6.67
N THR A 41 -0.72 18.42 -5.86
CA THR A 41 -0.02 18.32 -4.57
C THR A 41 -0.73 17.39 -3.60
N GLY A 42 -2.07 17.37 -3.59
CA GLY A 42 -2.85 16.40 -2.82
C GLY A 42 -2.55 14.96 -3.25
N GLY A 43 -2.53 14.69 -4.56
CA GLY A 43 -2.18 13.37 -5.10
C GLY A 43 -0.72 12.98 -4.88
N GLU A 44 0.21 13.94 -4.93
CA GLU A 44 1.62 13.69 -4.63
C GLU A 44 1.83 13.34 -3.15
N ARG A 45 1.10 13.97 -2.24
CA ARG A 45 1.15 13.67 -0.80
C ARG A 45 0.60 12.28 -0.48
N THR A 46 -0.39 11.80 -1.23
CA THR A 46 -0.98 10.46 -1.01
C THR A 46 -0.21 9.35 -1.73
N ARG A 47 0.71 9.68 -2.64
CA ARG A 47 1.63 8.69 -3.22
C ARG A 47 2.68 8.30 -2.19
N ALA A 48 2.47 7.17 -1.52
CA ALA A 48 3.53 6.50 -0.79
C ALA A 48 4.66 6.15 -1.78
N LYS A 49 5.90 6.50 -1.43
CA LYS A 49 7.08 5.98 -2.13
C LYS A 49 7.19 4.49 -1.82
N HIS A 50 7.75 3.72 -2.75
CA HIS A 50 8.20 2.36 -2.45
C HIS A 50 9.15 2.42 -1.23
N ALA A 51 8.84 1.63 -0.22
CA ALA A 51 9.59 1.46 1.01
C ALA A 51 10.41 0.16 1.02
N GLY A 52 10.00 -0.85 0.25
CA GLY A 52 10.74 -2.08 -0.01
C GLY A 52 11.77 -1.92 -1.14
N ASN A 53 12.84 -2.71 -1.07
CA ASN A 53 13.83 -2.78 -2.15
C ASN A 53 13.35 -3.74 -3.25
N ALA A 54 12.72 -3.20 -4.30
CA ALA A 54 12.22 -3.99 -5.41
C ALA A 54 13.34 -4.67 -6.22
N ASP A 55 14.55 -4.10 -6.24
CA ASP A 55 15.70 -4.66 -6.97
C ASP A 55 16.26 -5.91 -6.29
N ALA A 56 15.94 -6.12 -5.01
CA ALA A 56 16.29 -7.33 -4.27
C ALA A 56 15.27 -8.47 -4.47
N LEU A 57 14.17 -8.25 -5.19
CA LEU A 57 13.19 -9.30 -5.42
C LEU A 57 13.68 -10.32 -6.46
N PRO A 58 13.40 -11.62 -6.23
CA PRO A 58 13.68 -12.64 -7.22
C PRO A 58 12.74 -12.46 -8.43
N SER A 59 13.24 -12.77 -9.63
CA SER A 59 12.42 -12.72 -10.85
C SER A 59 11.28 -13.75 -10.85
N ALA A 60 11.41 -14.81 -10.05
CA ALA A 60 10.38 -15.81 -9.81
C ALA A 60 10.62 -16.52 -8.48
N ALA A 61 9.54 -16.88 -7.78
CA ALA A 61 9.64 -17.72 -6.58
C ALA A 61 9.93 -19.16 -6.95
N ARG A 62 11.15 -19.65 -6.66
CA ARG A 62 11.59 -21.03 -6.92
C ARG A 62 11.99 -21.76 -5.65
N THR A 63 12.38 -21.02 -4.62
CA THR A 63 12.82 -21.51 -3.32
C THR A 63 11.98 -20.91 -2.20
N MET A 64 12.05 -21.49 -1.00
CA MET A 64 11.46 -20.89 0.20
C MET A 64 12.07 -19.51 0.49
N GLY A 65 13.37 -19.34 0.25
CA GLY A 65 14.03 -18.05 0.38
C GLY A 65 13.44 -16.97 -0.52
N ASP A 66 13.09 -17.32 -1.75
CA ASP A 66 12.44 -16.39 -2.68
C ASP A 66 11.05 -15.96 -2.18
N VAL A 67 10.28 -16.91 -1.63
CA VAL A 67 8.96 -16.62 -1.03
C VAL A 67 9.10 -15.67 0.15
N MET A 68 10.09 -15.90 1.03
CA MET A 68 10.36 -15.03 2.18
C MET A 68 10.73 -13.62 1.73
N GLN A 69 11.58 -13.46 0.72
CA GLN A 69 11.94 -12.14 0.16
C GLN A 69 10.73 -11.38 -0.37
N ILE A 70 9.81 -12.08 -1.06
CA ILE A 70 8.58 -11.47 -1.56
C ILE A 70 7.65 -11.04 -0.41
N LEU A 71 7.51 -11.88 0.62
CA LEU A 71 6.71 -11.54 1.80
C LEU A 71 7.29 -10.34 2.55
N ASP A 72 8.61 -10.31 2.75
CA ASP A 72 9.33 -9.22 3.43
C ASP A 72 9.20 -7.90 2.67
N TYR A 73 9.38 -7.93 1.35
CA TYR A 73 9.13 -6.77 0.49
C TYR A 73 7.69 -6.27 0.62
N THR A 74 6.71 -7.17 0.54
CA THR A 74 5.29 -6.80 0.59
C THR A 74 4.91 -6.25 1.97
N LEU A 75 5.50 -6.77 3.04
CA LEU A 75 5.36 -6.22 4.38
C LEU A 75 5.94 -4.79 4.43
N ALA A 76 7.16 -4.59 3.96
CA ALA A 76 7.80 -3.28 3.93
C ALA A 76 6.99 -2.25 3.13
N GLU A 77 6.42 -2.64 1.99
CA GLU A 77 5.54 -1.80 1.17
C GLU A 77 4.20 -1.46 1.86
N SER A 78 3.64 -2.39 2.63
CA SER A 78 2.29 -2.24 3.20
C SER A 78 2.24 -1.48 4.52
N ILE A 79 3.32 -1.51 5.30
CA ILE A 79 3.42 -0.78 6.58
C ILE A 79 3.21 0.73 6.44
N PRO A 80 3.85 1.46 5.50
CA PRO A 80 3.71 2.91 5.36
C PRO A 80 2.40 3.35 4.70
N LEU A 81 1.59 2.42 4.17
CA LEU A 81 0.31 2.77 3.57
C LEU A 81 -0.65 3.35 4.61
N GLU A 82 -1.51 4.27 4.17
CA GLU A 82 -2.59 4.79 4.99
C GLU A 82 -3.47 3.66 5.55
N ASN A 83 -3.87 3.82 6.81
CA ASN A 83 -4.63 2.77 7.48
C ASN A 83 -6.01 2.60 6.81
N SER A 84 -6.30 1.38 6.39
CA SER A 84 -7.53 1.03 5.70
C SER A 84 -7.88 -0.44 5.95
N ILE A 85 -9.13 -0.82 5.69
CA ILE A 85 -9.57 -2.21 5.78
C ILE A 85 -8.79 -3.10 4.80
N GLN A 86 -8.48 -2.56 3.62
CA GLN A 86 -7.71 -3.24 2.57
C GLN A 86 -6.29 -3.54 3.05
N ARG A 87 -5.62 -2.55 3.68
CA ARG A 87 -4.31 -2.74 4.31
C ARG A 87 -4.38 -3.80 5.41
N GLY A 88 -5.39 -3.73 6.29
CA GLY A 88 -5.59 -4.73 7.35
C GLY A 88 -5.74 -6.15 6.80
N ARG A 89 -6.52 -6.33 5.74
CA ARG A 89 -6.68 -7.63 5.05
C ARG A 89 -5.37 -8.14 4.44
N LEU A 90 -4.60 -7.25 3.82
CA LEU A 90 -3.28 -7.60 3.27
C LEU A 90 -2.32 -8.06 4.37
N LEU A 91 -2.27 -7.34 5.50
CA LEU A 91 -1.42 -7.72 6.64
C LEU A 91 -1.81 -9.09 7.22
N ILE A 92 -3.11 -9.38 7.35
CA ILE A 92 -3.58 -10.71 7.78
C ILE A 92 -3.16 -11.80 6.78
N ALA A 93 -3.28 -11.53 5.47
CA ALA A 93 -2.84 -12.46 4.44
C ALA A 93 -1.32 -12.70 4.48
N LEU A 94 -0.52 -11.66 4.72
CA LEU A 94 0.92 -11.78 4.91
C LEU A 94 1.25 -12.67 6.11
N VAL A 95 0.61 -12.44 7.26
CA VAL A 95 0.79 -13.28 8.46
C VAL A 95 0.50 -14.74 8.14
N ALA A 96 -0.60 -15.03 7.46
CA ALA A 96 -0.92 -16.40 7.04
C ALA A 96 0.16 -16.99 6.11
N GLY A 97 0.68 -16.20 5.16
CA GLY A 97 1.77 -16.59 4.26
C GLY A 97 3.06 -16.92 5.02
N TYR A 98 3.47 -16.07 5.96
CA TYR A 98 4.65 -16.31 6.80
C TYR A 98 4.51 -17.58 7.65
N VAL A 99 3.35 -17.77 8.30
CA VAL A 99 3.10 -18.97 9.09
C VAL A 99 3.25 -20.22 8.24
N ALA A 100 2.67 -20.24 7.04
CA ALA A 100 2.80 -21.38 6.13
C ALA A 100 4.26 -21.62 5.68
N ALA A 101 4.99 -20.56 5.32
CA ALA A 101 6.40 -20.65 4.91
C ALA A 101 7.29 -21.21 6.03
N ILE A 102 7.12 -20.70 7.25
CA ILE A 102 7.86 -21.14 8.44
C ILE A 102 7.54 -22.60 8.76
N GLN A 103 6.26 -22.98 8.76
CA GLN A 103 5.85 -24.36 9.01
C GLN A 103 6.47 -25.35 8.02
N VAL A 104 6.50 -25.00 6.73
CA VAL A 104 7.16 -25.85 5.72
C VAL A 104 8.66 -25.94 5.97
N GLY A 105 9.33 -24.83 6.27
CA GLY A 105 10.76 -24.83 6.59
C GLY A 105 11.10 -25.67 7.83
N GLU A 106 10.29 -25.60 8.89
CA GLU A 106 10.46 -26.46 10.08
C GLU A 106 10.29 -27.94 9.75
N LEU A 107 9.35 -28.30 8.87
CA LEU A 107 9.16 -29.68 8.41
C LEU A 107 10.36 -30.16 7.60
N GLU A 108 10.88 -29.36 6.68
CA GLU A 108 12.09 -29.68 5.90
C GLU A 108 13.30 -29.94 6.80
N LEU A 109 13.52 -29.10 7.82
CA LEU A 109 14.59 -29.29 8.81
C LEU A 109 14.43 -30.60 9.59
N ARG A 110 13.20 -30.95 9.98
CA ARG A 110 12.90 -32.19 10.68
C ARG A 110 13.14 -33.42 9.79
N ILE A 111 12.73 -33.36 8.53
CA ILE A 111 12.97 -34.43 7.56
C ILE A 111 14.47 -34.64 7.35
N MET A 112 15.22 -33.55 7.13
CA MET A 112 16.67 -33.61 6.96
C MET A 112 17.36 -34.24 8.19
N ALA A 113 16.93 -33.89 9.41
CA ALA A 113 17.46 -34.51 10.63
C ALA A 113 17.19 -36.03 10.68
N LEU A 114 15.99 -36.47 10.29
CA LEU A 114 15.64 -37.89 10.22
C LEU A 114 16.44 -38.63 9.14
N GLU A 115 16.59 -38.06 7.95
CA GLU A 115 17.36 -38.64 6.87
C GLU A 115 18.84 -38.80 7.25
N ASN A 116 19.42 -37.81 7.92
CA ASN A 116 20.78 -37.87 8.43
C ASN A 116 20.94 -38.96 9.51
N ALA A 117 19.99 -39.07 10.43
CA ALA A 117 20.00 -40.13 11.44
C ALA A 117 19.88 -41.53 10.82
N LEU A 118 19.09 -41.69 9.76
CA LEU A 118 18.97 -42.96 9.03
C LEU A 118 20.24 -43.32 8.27
N ARG A 119 20.95 -42.35 7.68
CA ARG A 119 22.25 -42.57 7.04
C ARG A 119 23.29 -43.02 8.06
N ALA A 120 23.38 -42.34 9.20
CA ALA A 120 24.32 -42.66 10.27
C ALA A 120 24.11 -44.04 10.93
N ARG A 121 22.94 -44.67 10.76
CA ARG A 121 22.69 -46.05 11.22
C ARG A 121 23.07 -47.13 10.21
N LYS A 122 23.30 -46.77 8.94
CA LYS A 122 23.67 -47.69 7.87
C LYS A 122 25.19 -47.86 7.71
N ASP A 123 25.96 -46.91 8.25
CA ASP A 123 27.41 -46.97 8.39
C ASP A 123 27.80 -47.64 9.73
#